data_AF-A0A7S4DBW7-F1
#
_entry.id   AF-A0A7S4DBW7-F1
#
_cell.length_a   1.000
_cell.length_b   1.000
_cell.length_c   1.000
_cell.angle_alpha   90.00
_cell.angle_beta   90.00
_cell.angle_gamma   90.00
#
_symmetry.space_group_name_H-M   'P 1'
#
loop_
_entity.id
_entity.type
_entity.pdbx_description
1 polymer ?
#
loop_
_entity_poly.entity_id
_entity_poly.type
_entity_poly.pdbx_seq_one_letter_code
_entity_poly.pdbx_strand_id
1 'polypeptide(L)'
;MDRKAFGQAVVGGAAAVVGPAIASAGEGAKFSVFGGAASEPYTLGESLYSPYSPFGPGDDRVYSKFNDKEVKFNIGIVTESQKRLTLIPAYLEKKKWIDTVDELTRYVSFLKHPFTIAP
;
A
#
# COMPACT_ATOMS: atom_id res chain seq x y z
N MET A 1 -37.01 -39.46 20.69
CA MET A 1 -36.35 -39.26 19.39
C MET A 1 -35.04 -40.03 19.40
N ASP A 2 -34.95 -41.11 18.61
CA ASP A 2 -33.77 -42.00 18.61
C ASP A 2 -32.58 -41.33 17.92
N ARG A 3 -31.39 -41.45 18.53
CA ARG A 3 -30.13 -40.85 18.03
C ARG A 3 -29.80 -41.26 16.60
N LYS A 4 -30.27 -42.43 16.16
CA LYS A 4 -30.10 -42.94 14.79
C LYS A 4 -30.91 -42.13 13.76
N ALA A 5 -32.11 -41.68 14.13
CA ALA A 5 -32.96 -40.86 13.25
C ALA A 5 -32.39 -39.44 13.09
N PHE A 6 -31.79 -38.88 14.16
CA PHE A 6 -31.09 -37.60 14.09
C PHE A 6 -29.81 -37.70 13.23
N GLY A 7 -29.02 -38.78 13.39
CA GLY A 7 -27.83 -39.01 12.57
C GLY A 7 -28.13 -39.17 11.08
N GLN A 8 -29.20 -39.89 10.73
CA GLN A 8 -29.63 -40.02 9.33
C GLN A 8 -30.17 -38.71 8.75
N ALA A 9 -30.87 -37.89 9.55
CA ALA A 9 -31.34 -36.58 9.11
C ALA A 9 -30.19 -35.59 8.84
N VAL A 10 -29.13 -35.64 9.64
CA VAL A 10 -27.93 -34.78 9.45
C VAL A 10 -27.12 -35.22 8.24
N VAL A 11 -26.93 -36.52 8.03
CA VAL A 11 -26.21 -37.04 6.85
C VAL A 11 -27.03 -36.88 5.57
N GLY A 12 -28.35 -37.10 5.63
CA GLY A 12 -29.26 -36.87 4.51
C GLY A 12 -29.41 -35.39 4.14
N GLY A 13 -29.32 -34.49 5.13
CA GLY A 13 -29.31 -33.04 4.92
C GLY A 13 -27.99 -32.52 4.33
N ALA A 14 -26.85 -33.11 4.70
CA ALA A 14 -25.53 -32.72 4.19
C ALA A 14 -25.30 -33.17 2.73
N ALA A 15 -25.91 -34.27 2.29
CA ALA A 15 -25.79 -34.76 0.93
C ALA A 15 -26.62 -33.96 -0.10
N ALA A 16 -27.59 -33.14 0.34
CA ALA A 16 -28.49 -32.38 -0.53
C ALA A 16 -27.95 -30.99 -0.94
N VAL A 17 -26.76 -30.60 -0.48
CA VAL A 17 -26.17 -29.27 -0.76
C VAL A 17 -24.85 -29.40 -1.52
N VAL A 18 -24.84 -30.20 -2.59
CA VAL A 18 -23.78 -30.11 -3.60
C VAL A 18 -24.43 -29.70 -4.92
N GLY A 19 -24.85 -28.44 -4.98
CA GLY A 19 -25.09 -27.77 -6.24
C GLY A 19 -23.74 -27.38 -6.87
N PRO A 20 -23.58 -27.50 -8.19
CA PRO A 20 -22.34 -27.09 -8.85
C PRO A 20 -22.16 -25.58 -8.67
N ALA A 21 -21.10 -25.19 -7.96
CA ALA A 21 -20.70 -23.80 -7.83
C ALA A 21 -20.35 -23.26 -9.22
N ILE A 22 -21.26 -22.50 -9.82
CA ILE A 22 -20.93 -21.69 -11.00
C ILE A 22 -20.13 -20.50 -10.49
N ALA A 23 -18.81 -20.69 -10.39
CA ALA A 23 -17.88 -19.58 -10.33
C ALA A 23 -17.85 -18.94 -11.72
N SER A 24 -18.44 -17.74 -11.85
CA SER A 24 -18.20 -16.90 -13.02
C SER A 24 -16.72 -16.49 -13.02
N ALA A 25 -16.08 -16.54 -14.19
CA ALA A 25 -14.66 -16.25 -14.32
C ALA A 25 -14.33 -14.85 -13.76
N GLY A 26 -13.51 -14.81 -12.71
CA GLY A 26 -13.05 -13.57 -12.06
C GLY A 26 -13.56 -13.36 -10.62
N GLU A 27 -14.52 -14.14 -10.13
CA GLU A 27 -14.87 -14.12 -8.71
C GLU A 27 -14.05 -15.15 -7.92
N GLY A 28 -13.39 -14.71 -6.86
CA GLY A 28 -12.65 -15.58 -5.94
C GLY A 28 -13.56 -16.66 -5.35
N ALA A 29 -13.01 -17.87 -5.17
CA ALA A 29 -13.77 -19.02 -4.69
C ALA A 29 -14.43 -18.73 -3.32
N LYS A 30 -15.76 -18.54 -3.33
CA LYS A 30 -16.57 -18.30 -2.13
C LYS A 30 -16.89 -19.65 -1.46
N PHE A 31 -15.91 -20.28 -0.81
CA PHE A 31 -16.14 -21.47 0.01
C PHE A 31 -15.98 -21.12 1.49
N SER A 32 -17.08 -21.10 2.24
CA SER A 32 -17.12 -20.85 3.68
C SER A 32 -18.04 -21.91 4.32
N VAL A 33 -17.46 -22.84 5.09
CA VAL A 33 -18.20 -23.96 5.72
C VAL A 33 -18.95 -23.53 6.99
N PHE A 34 -18.60 -22.39 7.59
CA PHE A 34 -19.17 -21.95 8.87
C PHE A 34 -19.88 -20.60 8.84
N GLY A 35 -20.05 -19.96 7.68
CA GLY A 35 -20.80 -18.73 7.55
C GLY A 35 -20.21 -17.56 8.36
N GLY A 36 -19.27 -16.83 7.75
CA GLY A 36 -19.02 -15.43 8.11
C GLY A 36 -17.61 -15.06 8.57
N ALA A 37 -16.85 -14.50 7.62
CA ALA A 37 -16.15 -13.20 7.65
C ALA A 37 -15.05 -12.89 8.69
N ALA A 38 -14.96 -13.55 9.85
CA ALA A 38 -13.93 -13.20 10.85
C ALA A 38 -12.56 -13.87 10.57
N SER A 39 -12.51 -14.88 9.70
CA SER A 39 -11.29 -15.64 9.38
C SER A 39 -11.06 -15.81 7.88
N GLU A 40 -11.73 -15.00 7.07
CA GLU A 40 -11.57 -15.03 5.62
C GLU A 40 -10.40 -14.11 5.22
N PRO A 41 -9.38 -14.64 4.51
CA PRO A 41 -8.22 -13.84 4.10
C PRO A 41 -8.54 -12.86 2.97
N TYR A 42 -9.72 -12.98 2.36
CA TYR A 42 -10.21 -12.10 1.31
C TYR A 42 -11.35 -11.25 1.88
N THR A 43 -11.19 -9.94 1.83
CA THR A 43 -12.24 -9.00 2.20
C THR A 43 -13.39 -9.15 1.19
N LEU A 44 -14.47 -9.80 1.61
CA LEU A 44 -15.66 -9.90 0.77
C LEU A 44 -16.29 -8.50 0.62
N GLY A 45 -16.15 -7.92 -0.58
CA GLY A 45 -16.91 -6.73 -0.99
C GLY A 45 -16.17 -5.39 -0.94
N GLU A 46 -14.91 -5.36 -0.51
CA GLU A 46 -14.10 -4.14 -0.59
C GLU A 46 -13.33 -4.07 -1.92
N SER A 47 -13.40 -2.91 -2.58
CA SER A 47 -12.54 -2.65 -3.73
C SER A 47 -11.11 -2.50 -3.22
N LEU A 48 -10.20 -3.32 -3.76
CA LEU A 48 -8.77 -3.24 -3.49
C LEU A 48 -8.04 -2.62 -4.69
N TYR A 49 -6.90 -1.99 -4.42
CA TYR A 49 -5.99 -1.47 -5.45
C TYR A 49 -5.53 -2.56 -6.43
N SER A 50 -5.31 -3.77 -5.93
CA SER A 50 -4.92 -4.96 -6.69
C SER A 50 -5.28 -6.21 -5.87
N PRO A 51 -5.55 -7.37 -6.49
CA PRO A 51 -5.91 -8.61 -5.76
C PRO A 51 -4.89 -9.08 -4.71
N TYR A 52 -3.65 -8.59 -4.78
CA TYR A 52 -2.58 -8.90 -3.83
C TYR A 52 -2.18 -7.71 -2.95
N SER A 53 -2.92 -6.60 -3.03
CA SER A 53 -2.67 -5.39 -2.26
C SER A 53 -3.69 -5.28 -1.13
N PRO A 54 -3.25 -5.02 0.12
CA PRO A 54 -4.16 -4.73 1.22
C PRO A 54 -4.75 -3.31 1.15
N PHE A 55 -4.26 -2.45 0.24
CA PHE A 55 -4.70 -1.07 0.12
C PHE A 55 -5.89 -0.94 -0.83
N GLY A 56 -6.81 -0.01 -0.53
CA GLY A 56 -7.96 0.34 -1.38
C GLY A 56 -7.59 1.18 -2.63
N PRO A 57 -8.54 1.40 -3.56
CA PRO A 57 -8.33 2.10 -4.84
C PRO A 57 -7.97 3.58 -4.69
N GLY A 58 -8.20 4.16 -3.51
CA GLY A 58 -7.83 5.54 -3.19
C GLY A 58 -8.87 6.59 -3.58
N ASP A 59 -10.14 6.21 -3.81
CA ASP A 59 -11.19 7.20 -4.14
C ASP A 59 -11.48 8.13 -2.94
N ASP A 60 -11.49 7.60 -1.71
CA ASP A 60 -11.64 8.37 -0.45
C ASP A 60 -10.29 8.59 0.27
N ARG A 61 -9.28 9.07 -0.47
CA ARG A 61 -7.92 9.28 0.10
C ARG A 61 -7.85 10.52 0.98
N VAL A 62 -7.27 10.39 2.17
CA VAL A 62 -6.94 11.55 3.05
C VAL A 62 -5.73 12.31 2.52
N TYR A 63 -4.77 11.61 1.90
CA TYR A 63 -3.58 12.21 1.33
C TYR A 63 -3.86 12.71 -0.10
N SER A 64 -3.62 14.02 -0.32
CA SER A 64 -3.56 14.63 -1.64
C SER A 64 -2.13 15.02 -1.99
N LYS A 65 -1.72 14.69 -3.22
CA LYS A 65 -0.46 15.16 -3.79
C LYS A 65 -0.51 16.68 -3.96
N PHE A 66 0.62 17.35 -3.79
CA PHE A 66 0.78 18.80 -3.94
C PHE A 66 -0.07 19.62 -2.96
N ASN A 67 -0.35 19.07 -1.78
CA ASN A 67 -0.95 19.86 -0.72
C ASN A 67 0.02 20.97 -0.24
N ASP A 68 -0.52 22.03 0.36
CA ASP A 68 0.29 23.17 0.81
C ASP A 68 1.44 22.79 1.74
N LYS A 69 1.29 21.73 2.54
CA LYS A 69 2.33 21.27 3.47
C LYS A 69 3.49 20.63 2.71
N GLU A 70 3.19 19.79 1.73
CA GLU A 70 4.16 19.14 0.85
C GLU A 70 4.89 20.16 -0.02
N VAL A 71 4.17 21.13 -0.58
CA VAL A 71 4.78 22.23 -1.34
C VAL A 71 5.73 23.05 -0.47
N LYS A 72 5.31 23.43 0.74
CA LYS A 72 6.18 24.16 1.69
C LYS A 72 7.39 23.34 2.12
N PHE A 73 7.22 22.04 2.34
CA PHE A 73 8.31 21.13 2.67
C PHE A 73 9.34 21.06 1.53
N ASN A 74 8.90 20.87 0.29
CA ASN A 74 9.76 20.81 -0.88
C ASN A 74 10.51 22.13 -1.13
N ILE A 75 9.83 23.28 -0.98
CA ILE A 75 10.46 24.61 -1.04
C ILE A 75 11.52 24.74 0.07
N GLY A 76 11.23 24.25 1.27
CA GLY A 76 12.17 24.24 2.39
C GLY A 76 13.45 23.46 2.06
N ILE A 77 13.31 22.26 1.49
CA ILE A 77 14.44 21.44 1.03
C ILE A 77 15.28 22.22 0.00
N VAL A 78 14.65 22.79 -1.03
CA VAL A 78 15.37 23.55 -2.07
C VAL A 78 16.13 24.74 -1.46
N THR A 79 15.50 25.45 -0.54
CA THR A 79 16.10 26.61 0.14
C THR A 79 17.29 26.19 1.00
N GLU A 80 17.20 25.07 1.71
CA GLU A 80 18.32 24.56 2.50
C GLU A 80 19.45 24.06 1.61
N SER A 81 19.15 23.28 0.56
CA SER A 81 20.16 22.79 -0.38
C SER A 81 20.92 23.95 -1.03
N GLN A 82 20.24 25.04 -1.40
CA GLN A 82 20.90 26.23 -1.94
C GLN A 82 21.89 26.85 -0.95
N LYS A 83 21.51 26.95 0.33
CA LYS A 83 22.42 27.46 1.37
C LYS A 83 23.66 26.57 1.51
N ARG A 84 23.51 25.24 1.45
CA ARG A 84 24.62 24.29 1.59
C ARG A 84 25.57 24.33 0.39
N LEU A 85 25.05 24.53 -0.82
CA LEU A 85 25.88 24.69 -2.02
C LEU A 85 26.87 25.86 -1.92
N THR A 86 26.52 26.93 -1.19
CA THR A 86 27.43 28.07 -0.98
C THR A 86 28.65 27.75 -0.13
N LEU A 87 28.65 26.63 0.61
CA LEU A 87 29.79 26.19 1.44
C LEU A 87 30.85 25.44 0.62
N ILE A 88 30.49 24.91 -0.56
CA ILE A 88 31.37 24.11 -1.41
C ILE A 88 32.66 24.85 -1.79
N PRO A 89 32.64 26.12 -2.24
CA PRO A 89 33.88 26.85 -2.54
C PRO A 89 34.86 26.87 -1.36
N ALA A 90 34.35 27.08 -0.13
CA ALA A 90 35.18 27.09 1.08
C ALA A 90 35.79 25.71 1.40
N TYR A 91 35.10 24.61 1.08
CA TYR A 91 35.66 23.26 1.21
C TYR A 91 36.69 22.94 0.13
N LEU A 92 36.49 23.44 -1.09
CA LEU A 92 37.44 23.30 -2.20
C LEU A 92 38.76 24.02 -1.92
N GLU A 93 38.70 25.25 -1.41
CA GLU A 93 39.89 26.02 -1.00
C GLU A 93 40.71 25.29 0.06
N LYS A 94 40.04 24.64 1.00
CA LYS A 94 40.65 23.86 2.09
C LYS A 94 41.04 22.44 1.67
N LYS A 95 40.83 22.05 0.40
CA LYS A 95 41.08 20.70 -0.14
C LYS A 95 40.36 19.60 0.65
N LYS A 96 39.18 19.91 1.19
CA LYS A 96 38.32 18.99 1.95
C LYS A 96 37.39 18.23 1.00
N TRP A 97 37.97 17.30 0.24
CA TRP A 97 37.26 16.57 -0.81
C TRP A 97 36.13 15.69 -0.26
N ILE A 98 36.34 15.05 0.89
CA ILE A 98 35.32 14.20 1.50
C ILE A 98 34.13 15.01 2.00
N ASP A 99 34.37 16.15 2.65
CA ASP A 99 33.33 17.05 3.13
C ASP A 99 32.50 17.60 1.95
N THR A 100 33.15 17.84 0.81
CA THR A 100 32.48 18.30 -0.42
C THR A 100 31.53 17.23 -0.96
N VAL A 101 31.98 15.98 -1.03
CA VAL A 101 31.15 14.85 -1.51
C VAL A 101 30.02 14.53 -0.53
N ASP A 102 30.28 14.59 0.78
CA ASP A 102 29.28 14.34 1.82
C ASP A 102 28.17 15.41 1.79
N GLU A 103 28.52 16.69 1.72
CA GLU A 103 27.53 17.78 1.60
C GLU A 103 26.70 17.67 0.32
N LEU A 104 27.33 17.33 -0.81
CA LEU A 104 26.60 17.12 -2.07
C LEU A 104 25.65 15.93 -1.96
N THR A 105 26.13 14.81 -1.41
CA THR A 105 25.32 13.58 -1.29
C THR A 105 24.16 13.79 -0.33
N ARG A 106 24.40 14.48 0.79
CA ARG A 106 23.38 14.71 1.83
C ARG A 106 22.23 15.55 1.32
N TYR A 107 22.49 16.67 0.63
CA TYR A 107 21.42 17.63 0.29
C TYR A 107 20.99 17.62 -1.18
N VAL A 108 21.84 17.17 -2.11
CA VAL A 108 21.48 17.09 -3.53
C VAL A 108 20.75 15.78 -3.86
N SER A 109 20.93 14.72 -3.08
CA SER A 109 20.11 13.50 -3.22
C SER A 109 18.63 13.79 -3.01
N PHE A 110 18.29 14.60 -1.99
CA PHE A 110 16.92 15.03 -1.74
C PHE A 110 16.34 15.91 -2.85
N LEU A 111 17.16 16.54 -3.69
CA LEU A 111 16.67 17.31 -4.85
C LEU A 111 16.29 16.43 -6.05
N LYS A 112 16.72 15.18 -6.11
CA LYS A 112 16.40 14.29 -7.24
C LYS A 112 14.94 13.80 -7.23
N HIS A 113 14.35 13.69 -6.06
CA HIS A 113 13.03 13.11 -5.84
C HIS A 113 11.82 14.07 -5.89
N PRO A 114 11.88 15.35 -5.45
CA PRO A 114 10.73 16.23 -5.46
C PRO A 114 10.24 16.57 -6.88
N PHE A 115 11.09 16.41 -7.91
CA PHE A 115 10.75 16.70 -9.31
C PHE A 115 10.24 15.49 -10.10
N THR A 116 10.30 14.27 -9.57
CA THR A 116 9.82 13.06 -10.27
C THR A 116 8.32 12.81 -10.09
N ILE A 117 7.60 13.71 -9.41
CA ILE A 117 6.14 13.69 -9.32
C ILE A 117 5.60 14.54 -10.48
N ALA A 118 5.84 14.12 -11.72
CA ALA A 118 5.08 14.57 -12.87
C ALA A 118 3.86 13.61 -13.03
N PRO A 119 2.72 14.08 -13.57
CA PRO A 119 1.43 13.39 -13.54
C PRO A 119 1.47 11.95 -14.04
#